data_AF-A0A1I3NQE0-F1
#
_entry.id   AF-A0A1I3NQE0-F1
#
_cell.length_a   1.000
_cell.length_b   1.000
_cell.length_c   1.000
_cell.angle_alpha   90.00
_cell.angle_beta   90.00
_cell.angle_gamma   90.00
#
_symmetry.space_group_name_H-M   'P 1'
#
loop_
_entity.id
_entity.type
_entity.pdbx_description
1 polymer ?
#
loop_
_entity_poly.entity_id
_entity_poly.type
_entity_poly.pdbx_seq_one_letter_code
_entity_poly.pdbx_strand_id
1 'polypeptide(L)'
;MKNTVNIKELITLYFEGKTNTQQESFLKEFFSQENIPEAYKKEQLLMQALFQKDDISIPTDLEQKLHSTINSLALQEKQHKLFAFNKWKWMAVAAILTIAISLPLYFNQITQHDETAQISQVDKNKIQEAQKALLLLSKNYNKGLEQLTMSQETLSESTRALNKHLIISNP
;
A
#
# COMPACT_ATOMS: atom_id res chain seq x y z
N MET A 1 -34.36 -2.42 33.53
CA MET A 1 -34.10 -3.25 32.34
C MET A 1 -32.78 -3.98 32.57
N LYS A 2 -32.81 -5.30 32.76
CA LYS A 2 -31.60 -6.11 32.92
C LYS A 2 -31.00 -6.31 31.53
N ASN A 3 -30.01 -5.49 31.16
CA ASN A 3 -29.26 -5.73 29.94
C ASN A 3 -28.40 -6.97 30.21
N THR A 4 -28.83 -8.14 29.73
CA THR A 4 -28.08 -9.39 29.83
C THR A 4 -26.90 -9.31 28.86
N VAL A 5 -25.89 -8.53 29.23
CA VAL A 5 -24.67 -8.40 28.43
C VAL A 5 -24.02 -9.78 28.36
N ASN A 6 -23.93 -10.34 27.17
CA ASN A 6 -23.27 -11.62 26.95
C ASN A 6 -21.77 -11.40 27.15
N ILE A 7 -21.22 -11.98 28.22
CA ILE A 7 -19.80 -11.82 28.56
C ILE A 7 -18.88 -12.24 27.41
N LYS A 8 -19.26 -13.26 26.64
CA LYS A 8 -18.49 -13.74 25.49
C LYS A 8 -18.42 -12.68 24.38
N GLU A 9 -19.54 -12.02 24.10
CA GLU A 9 -19.61 -10.94 23.11
C GLU A 9 -18.80 -9.73 23.59
N LEU A 10 -18.86 -9.42 24.88
CA LEU A 10 -18.10 -8.31 25.46
C LEU A 10 -16.58 -8.52 25.38
N ILE A 11 -16.13 -9.75 25.63
CA ILE A 11 -14.72 -10.14 25.47
C ILE A 11 -14.29 -9.98 24.00
N THR A 12 -15.12 -10.44 23.04
CA THR A 12 -14.82 -10.26 21.62
C THR A 12 -14.70 -8.78 21.25
N LEU A 13 -15.65 -7.95 21.69
CA LEU A 13 -15.62 -6.50 21.43
C LEU A 13 -14.41 -5.82 22.06
N TYR A 14 -13.94 -6.29 23.21
CA TYR A 14 -12.72 -5.78 23.86
C TYR A 14 -11.49 -6.03 23.00
N PHE A 15 -11.32 -7.25 22.50
CA PHE A 15 -10.21 -7.58 21.59
C PHE A 15 -10.32 -6.88 20.23
N GLU A 16 -11.54 -6.54 19.78
CA GLU A 16 -11.76 -5.71 18.60
C GLU A 16 -11.55 -4.20 18.84
N GLY A 17 -11.33 -3.77 20.09
CA GLY A 17 -11.18 -2.35 20.43
C GLY A 17 -12.46 -1.53 20.28
N LYS A 18 -13.64 -2.16 20.40
CA LYS A 18 -14.96 -1.53 20.23
C LYS A 18 -15.71 -1.31 21.55
N THR A 19 -15.06 -1.59 22.68
CA THR A 19 -15.65 -1.38 24.02
C THR A 19 -15.62 0.09 24.43
N ASN A 20 -16.54 0.46 25.33
CA ASN A 20 -16.53 1.75 26.00
C ASN A 20 -15.97 1.64 27.44
N THR A 21 -15.70 2.77 28.08
CA THR A 21 -15.10 2.82 29.43
C THR A 21 -15.94 2.11 30.50
N GLN A 22 -17.27 2.15 30.40
CA GLN A 22 -18.17 1.47 31.36
C GLN A 22 -18.10 -0.05 31.19
N GLN A 23 -18.10 -0.52 29.94
CA GLN A 23 -17.96 -1.93 29.57
C GLN A 23 -16.60 -2.49 30.00
N GLU A 24 -15.53 -1.75 29.80
CA GLU A 24 -14.18 -2.15 30.24
C GLU A 24 -14.06 -2.19 31.77
N SER A 25 -14.70 -1.25 32.47
CA SER A 25 -14.75 -1.26 33.93
C SER A 25 -15.48 -2.50 34.45
N PHE A 26 -16.60 -2.86 33.84
CA PHE A 26 -17.32 -4.10 34.14
C PHE A 26 -16.47 -5.34 33.83
N LEU A 27 -15.79 -5.37 32.70
CA LEU A 27 -14.93 -6.49 32.30
C LEU A 27 -13.77 -6.66 33.29
N LYS A 28 -13.18 -5.56 33.74
CA LYS A 28 -12.16 -5.55 34.79
C LYS A 28 -12.68 -6.10 36.10
N GLU A 29 -13.87 -5.67 36.54
CA GLU A 29 -14.48 -6.17 37.77
C GLU A 29 -14.82 -7.66 37.66
N PHE A 30 -15.39 -8.09 36.53
CA PHE A 30 -15.69 -9.50 36.24
C PHE A 30 -14.44 -10.38 36.32
N PHE A 31 -13.33 -9.96 35.70
CA PHE A 31 -12.07 -10.72 35.70
C PHE A 31 -11.24 -10.59 36.98
N SER A 32 -11.62 -9.68 37.89
CA SER A 32 -11.02 -9.57 39.21
C SER A 32 -11.61 -10.58 40.21
N GLN A 33 -12.72 -11.25 39.88
CA GLN A 33 -13.33 -12.26 40.72
C GLN A 33 -12.50 -13.57 40.72
N GLU A 34 -12.42 -14.23 41.87
CA GLU A 34 -11.62 -15.46 42.03
C GLU A 34 -12.28 -16.69 41.38
N ASN A 35 -13.61 -16.69 41.23
CA ASN A 35 -14.38 -17.81 40.71
C ASN A 35 -15.05 -17.48 39.37
N ILE A 36 -14.30 -17.69 38.28
CA ILE A 36 -14.76 -17.48 36.90
C ILE A 36 -14.92 -18.84 36.21
N PRO A 37 -15.93 -19.02 35.31
CA PRO A 37 -16.08 -20.25 34.55
C PRO A 37 -14.77 -20.66 33.86
N GLU A 38 -14.49 -21.96 33.83
CA GLU A 38 -13.22 -22.51 33.33
C GLU A 38 -12.90 -22.09 31.88
N ALA A 39 -13.94 -21.85 31.07
CA ALA A 39 -13.84 -21.36 29.71
C ALA A 39 -13.17 -19.98 29.57
N TYR A 40 -13.15 -19.16 30.62
CA TYR A 40 -12.61 -17.79 30.59
C TYR A 40 -11.35 -17.60 31.45
N LYS A 41 -10.76 -18.68 31.99
CA LYS A 41 -9.54 -18.60 32.82
C LYS A 41 -8.32 -18.08 32.05
N LYS A 42 -8.24 -18.35 30.75
CA LYS A 42 -7.14 -17.87 29.90
C LYS A 42 -7.23 -16.35 29.72
N GLU A 43 -8.42 -15.88 29.41
CA GLU A 43 -8.77 -14.47 29.27
C GLU A 43 -8.58 -13.75 30.59
N GLN A 44 -8.95 -14.37 31.72
CA GLN A 44 -8.71 -13.83 33.06
C GLN A 44 -7.23 -13.54 33.29
N LEU A 45 -6.33 -14.51 33.03
CA LEU A 45 -4.89 -14.33 33.22
C LEU A 45 -4.36 -13.16 32.38
N LEU A 46 -4.73 -13.12 31.10
CA LEU A 46 -4.31 -12.07 30.19
C LEU A 46 -4.85 -10.70 30.63
N MET A 47 -6.14 -10.61 30.96
CA MET A 47 -6.75 -9.34 31.36
C MET A 47 -6.24 -8.85 32.70
N GLN A 48 -5.95 -9.74 33.65
CA GLN A 48 -5.29 -9.37 34.90
C GLN A 48 -3.90 -8.79 34.65
N ALA A 49 -3.10 -9.38 33.74
CA ALA A 49 -1.80 -8.82 33.37
C ALA A 49 -1.93 -7.47 32.65
N LEU A 50 -2.95 -7.27 31.81
CA LEU A 50 -3.20 -6.00 31.12
C LEU A 50 -3.74 -4.91 32.06
N PHE A 51 -4.57 -5.28 33.04
CA PHE A 51 -5.17 -4.35 34.00
C PHE A 51 -4.29 -4.07 35.21
N GLN A 52 -3.18 -4.80 35.38
CA GLN A 52 -2.11 -4.44 36.29
C GLN A 52 -1.54 -3.09 35.84
N LYS A 53 -2.02 -2.04 36.49
CA LYS A 53 -1.38 -0.72 36.49
C LYS A 53 -0.21 -0.81 37.46
N ASP A 54 0.81 -1.58 37.11
CA ASP A 54 2.09 -1.41 37.75
C ASP A 54 2.58 -0.02 37.36
N ASP A 55 3.08 0.73 38.35
CA ASP A 55 3.72 2.02 38.12
C ASP A 55 5.08 1.74 37.47
N ILE A 56 5.03 1.42 36.17
CA ILE A 56 6.22 1.08 35.39
C ILE A 56 7.01 2.37 35.27
N SER A 57 8.11 2.46 36.01
CA SER A 57 9.06 3.57 35.91
C SER A 57 9.58 3.66 34.47
N ILE A 58 9.08 4.65 33.73
CA ILE A 58 9.51 4.89 32.35
C ILE A 58 10.98 5.32 32.40
N PRO A 59 11.90 4.61 31.72
CA PRO A 59 13.30 4.99 31.72
C PRO A 59 13.47 6.34 31.00
N THR A 60 14.25 7.25 31.58
CA THR A 60 14.42 8.64 31.11
C THR A 60 14.97 8.72 29.67
N ASP A 61 15.71 7.70 29.22
CA ASP A 61 16.31 7.63 27.88
C ASP A 61 15.35 7.08 26.79
N LEU A 62 14.14 6.64 27.16
CA LEU A 62 13.22 6.01 26.19
C LEU A 62 12.87 6.94 25.04
N GLU A 63 12.51 8.18 25.34
CA GLU A 63 12.16 9.20 24.35
C GLU A 63 13.32 9.45 23.38
N GLN A 64 14.51 9.63 23.92
CA GLN A 64 15.72 9.84 23.11
C GLN A 64 15.99 8.64 22.20
N LYS A 65 15.85 7.42 22.72
CA LYS A 65 16.03 6.19 21.94
C LYS A 65 14.99 6.05 20.83
N LEU A 66 13.71 6.36 21.10
CA LEU A 66 12.65 6.38 20.09
C LEU A 66 12.95 7.38 18.99
N HIS A 67 13.29 8.62 19.35
CA HIS A 67 13.70 9.65 18.38
C HIS A 67 14.89 9.21 17.53
N SER A 68 15.92 8.64 18.14
CA SER A 68 17.09 8.15 17.41
C SER A 68 16.73 7.03 16.42
N THR A 69 15.81 6.15 16.81
CA THR A 69 15.34 5.03 15.97
C THR A 69 14.54 5.56 14.79
N ILE A 70 13.57 6.45 15.03
CA ILE A 70 12.78 7.09 13.97
C ILE A 70 13.69 7.78 12.95
N ASN A 71 14.67 8.54 13.44
CA ASN A 71 15.62 9.24 12.58
C ASN A 71 16.47 8.26 11.76
N SER A 72 16.96 7.17 12.37
CA SER A 72 17.74 6.16 11.66
C SER A 72 16.94 5.47 10.55
N LEU A 73 15.67 5.14 10.79
CA LEU A 73 14.79 4.51 9.81
C LEU A 73 14.48 5.46 8.65
N ALA A 74 14.21 6.73 8.94
CA ALA A 74 14.02 7.76 7.92
C ALA A 74 15.26 7.99 7.04
N LEU A 75 16.45 7.88 7.62
CA LEU A 75 17.72 7.96 6.88
C LEU A 75 17.94 6.72 6.01
N GLN A 76 17.65 5.53 6.53
CA GLN A 76 17.77 4.27 5.79
C GLN A 76 16.87 4.28 4.54
N GLU A 77 15.61 4.71 4.64
CA GLU A 77 14.72 4.83 3.48
C GLU A 77 15.27 5.75 2.39
N LYS A 78 15.89 6.87 2.76
CA LYS A 78 16.51 7.80 1.81
C LYS A 78 17.73 7.17 1.13
N GLN A 79 18.56 6.44 1.87
CA GLN A 79 19.77 5.80 1.32
C GLN A 79 19.45 4.67 0.32
N HIS A 80 18.43 3.84 0.60
CA HIS A 80 18.01 2.79 -0.35
C HIS A 80 17.55 3.35 -1.69
N LYS A 81 16.86 4.51 -1.69
CA LYS A 81 16.45 5.19 -2.94
C LYS A 81 17.66 5.66 -3.75
N LEU A 82 18.68 6.22 -3.12
CA LEU A 82 19.85 6.77 -3.83
C LEU A 82 20.78 5.68 -4.41
N PHE A 83 20.97 4.56 -3.71
CA PHE A 83 21.82 3.47 -4.19
C PHE A 83 21.24 2.74 -5.42
N ALA A 84 19.91 2.65 -5.55
CA ALA A 84 19.25 2.05 -6.71
C ALA A 84 19.55 2.82 -8.01
N PHE A 85 19.55 4.15 -7.97
CA PHE A 85 19.85 4.99 -9.15
C PHE A 85 21.33 4.97 -9.55
N ASN A 86 22.26 4.84 -8.60
CA ASN A 86 23.69 4.93 -8.92
C ASN A 86 24.20 3.70 -9.71
N LYS A 87 23.62 2.51 -9.51
CA LYS A 87 24.01 1.31 -10.28
C LYS A 87 23.56 1.36 -11.75
N TRP A 88 22.45 2.04 -12.05
CA TRP A 88 21.96 2.19 -13.42
C TRP A 88 22.87 3.08 -14.29
N LYS A 89 23.56 4.05 -13.69
CA LYS A 89 24.49 4.94 -14.43
C LYS A 89 25.65 4.15 -15.06
N TRP A 90 26.19 3.18 -14.35
CA TRP A 90 27.26 2.32 -14.86
C TRP A 90 26.77 1.30 -15.90
N MET A 91 25.52 0.84 -15.78
CA MET A 91 24.90 -0.03 -16.78
C MET A 91 24.70 0.67 -18.12
N ALA A 92 24.36 1.97 -18.11
CA ALA A 92 24.26 2.77 -19.33
C ALA A 92 25.61 2.91 -20.06
N VAL A 93 26.70 3.14 -19.31
CA VAL A 93 28.06 3.22 -19.88
C VAL A 93 28.50 1.88 -20.46
N ALA A 94 28.23 0.77 -19.76
CA ALA A 94 28.53 -0.57 -20.26
C ALA A 94 27.75 -0.88 -21.55
N ALA A 95 26.47 -0.51 -21.63
CA ALA A 95 25.65 -0.71 -22.83
C ALA A 95 26.16 0.08 -24.05
N ILE A 96 26.62 1.31 -23.84
CA ILE A 96 27.21 2.11 -24.93
C ILE A 96 28.51 1.46 -25.42
N LEU A 97 29.36 0.99 -24.50
CA LEU A 97 30.61 0.32 -24.86
C LEU A 97 30.38 -0.99 -25.61
N THR A 98 29.40 -1.80 -25.18
CA THR A 98 29.08 -3.06 -25.87
C THR A 98 28.52 -2.81 -27.26
N ILE A 99 27.66 -1.79 -27.44
CA ILE A 99 27.16 -1.36 -28.75
C ILE A 99 28.31 -0.89 -29.64
N ALA A 100 29.21 -0.04 -29.12
CA ALA A 100 30.36 0.47 -29.87
C ALA A 100 31.32 -0.64 -30.35
N ILE A 101 31.46 -1.72 -29.59
CA ILE A 101 32.30 -2.88 -29.95
C ILE A 101 31.55 -3.86 -30.86
N SER A 102 30.25 -4.04 -30.66
CA SER A 102 29.46 -5.04 -31.41
C SER A 102 29.10 -4.58 -32.82
N LEU A 103 28.81 -3.29 -33.04
CA LEU A 103 28.49 -2.76 -34.38
C LEU A 103 29.60 -3.04 -35.41
N PRO A 104 30.88 -2.69 -35.17
CA PRO A 104 31.94 -2.93 -36.14
C PRO A 104 32.12 -4.42 -36.46
N LEU A 105 32.01 -5.30 -35.46
CA LEU A 105 32.11 -6.75 -35.66
C LEU A 105 30.95 -7.29 -36.48
N TYR A 106 29.73 -6.81 -36.22
CA TYR A 106 28.53 -7.21 -36.94
C TYR A 106 28.54 -6.73 -38.41
N PHE A 107 28.94 -5.47 -38.67
CA PHE A 107 29.06 -4.95 -40.04
C PHE A 107 30.19 -5.62 -40.83
N ASN A 108 31.32 -5.93 -40.18
CA ASN A 108 32.41 -6.65 -40.84
C ASN A 108 32.00 -8.09 -41.25
N GLN A 109 31.05 -8.69 -40.53
CA GLN A 109 30.48 -10.00 -40.85
C GLN A 109 29.39 -9.91 -41.94
N ILE A 110 28.60 -8.83 -41.96
CA ILE A 110 27.57 -8.58 -42.99
C ILE A 110 28.16 -8.21 -44.35
N THR A 111 29.32 -7.54 -44.40
CA THR A 111 29.93 -7.15 -45.69
C THR A 111 30.44 -8.36 -46.50
N GLN A 112 30.51 -9.55 -45.88
CA GLN A 112 30.77 -10.82 -46.59
C GLN A 112 29.48 -11.58 -46.99
N HIS A 113 28.31 -11.04 -46.71
CA HIS A 113 27.01 -11.62 -47.07
C HIS A 113 26.13 -10.56 -47.74
N ASP A 114 26.55 -10.17 -48.95
CA ASP A 114 25.63 -9.58 -49.91
C ASP A 114 24.63 -10.66 -50.34
N GLU A 115 23.41 -10.62 -49.77
CA GLU A 115 22.20 -11.05 -50.47
C GLU A 115 20.94 -10.44 -49.81
N THR A 116 20.45 -9.37 -50.44
CA THR A 116 19.09 -8.80 -50.40
C THR A 116 18.11 -9.32 -49.33
N ALA A 117 18.00 -8.62 -48.20
CA ALA A 117 16.88 -8.79 -47.27
C ALA A 117 15.59 -8.16 -47.84
N GLN A 118 14.94 -8.84 -48.78
CA GLN A 118 13.56 -8.51 -49.16
C GLN A 118 12.64 -8.83 -47.97
N ILE A 119 12.06 -7.79 -47.37
CA ILE A 119 11.08 -7.94 -46.28
C ILE A 119 9.89 -8.75 -46.83
N SER A 120 9.77 -10.00 -46.39
CA SER A 120 8.72 -10.91 -46.82
C SER A 120 7.35 -10.31 -46.51
N GLN A 121 6.34 -10.56 -47.38
CA GLN A 121 4.98 -10.04 -47.20
C GLN A 121 4.38 -10.42 -45.83
N VAL A 122 4.83 -11.55 -45.27
CA VAL A 122 4.48 -12.03 -43.92
C VAL A 122 4.89 -11.05 -42.82
N ASP A 123 6.05 -10.40 -42.94
CA ASP A 123 6.55 -9.45 -41.93
C ASP A 123 5.83 -8.10 -42.03
N LYS A 124 5.43 -7.70 -43.24
CA LYS A 124 4.61 -6.49 -43.43
C LYS A 124 3.23 -6.64 -42.77
N ASN A 125 2.61 -7.83 -42.89
CA ASN A 125 1.31 -8.10 -42.28
C ASN A 125 1.37 -8.08 -40.74
N LYS A 126 2.43 -8.66 -40.14
CA LYS A 126 2.64 -8.62 -38.69
C LYS A 126 2.83 -7.20 -38.16
N ILE A 127 3.57 -6.36 -38.90
CA ILE A 127 3.74 -4.94 -38.54
C ILE A 127 2.40 -4.20 -38.61
N GLN A 128 1.58 -4.45 -39.63
CA GLN A 128 0.25 -3.84 -39.74
C GLN A 128 -0.71 -4.29 -38.63
N GLU A 129 -0.67 -5.56 -38.24
CA GLU A 129 -1.46 -6.07 -37.10
C GLU A 129 -1.01 -5.44 -35.78
N ALA A 130 0.29 -5.31 -35.56
CA ALA A 130 0.83 -4.62 -34.39
C ALA A 130 0.39 -3.14 -34.34
N GLN A 131 0.41 -2.45 -35.48
CA GLN A 131 -0.08 -1.06 -35.57
C GLN A 131 -1.59 -0.96 -35.27
N LYS A 132 -2.41 -1.90 -35.77
CA LYS A 132 -3.84 -1.96 -35.45
C LYS A 132 -4.08 -2.23 -33.97
N ALA A 133 -3.30 -3.12 -33.35
CA ALA A 133 -3.38 -3.42 -31.93
C ALA A 133 -3.03 -2.19 -31.07
N LEU A 134 -1.95 -1.47 -31.43
CA LEU A 134 -1.57 -0.23 -30.75
C LEU A 134 -2.63 0.87 -30.90
N LEU A 135 -3.25 0.98 -32.07
CA LEU A 135 -4.34 1.95 -32.31
C LEU A 135 -5.61 1.61 -31.49
N LEU A 136 -5.95 0.32 -31.39
CA LEU A 136 -7.07 -0.13 -30.56
C LEU A 136 -6.80 0.13 -29.07
N LEU A 137 -5.57 -0.12 -28.63
CA LEU A 137 -5.13 0.15 -27.27
C LEU A 137 -5.25 1.66 -26.94
N SER A 138 -4.73 2.53 -27.81
CA SER A 138 -4.80 3.98 -27.58
C SER A 138 -6.24 4.51 -27.58
N LYS A 139 -7.09 3.99 -28.47
CA LYS A 139 -8.52 4.33 -28.49
C LYS A 139 -9.25 3.91 -27.21
N ASN A 140 -8.96 2.72 -26.69
CA ASN A 140 -9.57 2.24 -25.44
C ASN A 140 -9.06 3.02 -24.23
N TYR A 141 -7.77 3.36 -24.22
CA TYR A 141 -7.18 4.19 -23.18
C TYR A 141 -7.80 5.59 -23.13
N ASN A 142 -7.93 6.26 -24.29
CA ASN A 142 -8.53 7.59 -24.38
C ASN A 142 -10.01 7.58 -23.93
N LYS A 143 -10.77 6.55 -24.30
CA LYS A 143 -12.15 6.38 -23.82
C LYS A 143 -12.23 6.17 -22.31
N GLY A 144 -11.31 5.38 -21.75
CA GLY A 144 -11.22 5.19 -20.31
C GLY A 144 -10.93 6.49 -19.57
N LEU A 145 -10.03 7.31 -20.11
CA LEU A 145 -9.70 8.63 -19.55
C LEU A 145 -10.92 9.58 -19.57
N GLU A 146 -11.67 9.60 -20.68
CA GLU A 146 -12.89 10.41 -20.82
C GLU A 146 -13.99 9.99 -19.81
N GLN A 147 -14.18 8.70 -19.58
CA GLN A 147 -15.11 8.20 -18.57
C GLN A 147 -14.71 8.61 -17.16
N LEU A 148 -13.42 8.59 -16.85
CA LEU A 148 -12.92 9.03 -15.54
C LEU A 148 -13.12 10.53 -15.33
N THR A 149 -12.91 11.36 -16.35
CA THR A 149 -13.16 12.81 -16.24
C THR A 149 -14.65 13.11 -16.02
N MET A 150 -15.55 12.41 -16.71
CA MET A 150 -17.00 12.55 -16.51
C MET A 150 -17.44 12.08 -15.13
N SER A 151 -16.86 10.98 -14.61
CA SER A 151 -17.11 10.54 -13.23
C SER A 151 -16.57 11.53 -12.20
N GLN A 152 -15.43 12.16 -12.44
CA GLN A 152 -14.89 13.17 -11.53
C GLN A 152 -15.76 14.44 -11.51
N GLU A 153 -16.25 14.87 -12.67
CA GLU A 153 -17.17 16.01 -12.78
C GLU A 153 -18.49 15.72 -12.05
N THR A 154 -19.14 14.58 -12.31
CA THR A 154 -20.38 14.18 -11.62
C THR A 154 -20.20 13.99 -10.10
N LEU A 155 -19.06 13.45 -9.66
CA LEU A 155 -18.73 13.38 -8.23
C LEU A 155 -18.56 14.78 -7.62
N SER A 156 -17.93 15.70 -8.35
CA SER A 156 -17.77 17.09 -7.89
C SER A 156 -19.09 17.85 -7.83
N GLU A 157 -19.99 17.63 -8.80
CA GLU A 157 -21.34 18.18 -8.82
C GLU A 157 -22.20 17.61 -7.69
N SER A 158 -22.16 16.30 -7.46
CA SER A 158 -22.84 15.65 -6.34
C SER A 158 -22.33 16.17 -5.00
N THR A 159 -21.00 16.29 -4.83
CA THR A 159 -20.39 16.86 -3.62
C THR A 159 -20.81 18.31 -3.40
N ARG A 160 -20.86 19.13 -4.47
CA ARG A 160 -21.34 20.52 -4.41
C ARG A 160 -22.84 20.59 -4.07
N ALA A 161 -23.67 19.73 -4.64
CA ALA A 161 -25.10 19.67 -4.37
C ALA A 161 -25.38 19.27 -2.92
N LEU A 162 -24.67 18.26 -2.40
CA LEU A 162 -24.75 17.84 -1.00
C LEU A 162 -24.34 18.97 -0.05
N ASN A 163 -23.25 19.67 -0.34
CA ASN A 163 -22.79 20.80 0.47
C ASN A 163 -23.79 21.97 0.46
N LYS A 164 -24.36 22.30 -0.70
CA LYS A 164 -25.41 23.32 -0.83
C LYS A 164 -26.66 22.98 0.00
N HIS A 165 -27.07 21.71 0.02
CA HIS A 165 -28.20 21.27 0.85
C HIS A 165 -27.89 21.34 2.36
N LEU A 166 -26.66 21.04 2.77
CA LEU A 166 -26.23 21.11 4.17
C LEU A 166 -26.15 22.55 4.71
N ILE A 167 -25.85 23.53 3.86
CA ILE A 167 -25.84 24.96 4.25
C ILE A 167 -27.27 25.52 4.36
N ILE A 168 -28.24 24.98 3.62
CA ILE A 168 -29.65 25.44 3.64
C ILE A 168 -30.43 24.81 4.81
N SER A 169 -29.98 23.67 5.36
CA SER A 169 -30.66 22.97 6.47
C SER A 169 -30.13 23.31 7.86
N ASN A 170 -29.18 24.23 7.99
CA ASN A 170 -28.71 24.75 9.28
C ASN A 170 -28.88 26.28 9.29
N PRO A 171 -29.89 26.84 10.00
CA PRO A 171 -30.22 28.26 9.94
C PRO A 171 -29.14 29.17 10.54
#